data_AF-A0A6A5K9M3-F1
#
_entry.id   AF-A0A6A5K9M3-F1
#
_cell.length_a   1.000
_cell.length_b   1.000
_cell.length_c   1.000
_cell.angle_alpha   90.00
_cell.angle_beta   90.00
_cell.angle_gamma   90.00
#
_symmetry.space_group_name_H-M   'P 1'
#
loop_
_entity.id
_entity.type
_entity.pdbx_description
1 polymer ?
#
loop_
_entity_poly.entity_id
_entity_poly.type
_entity_poly.pdbx_seq_one_letter_code
_entity_poly.pdbx_strand_id
1 'polypeptide(L)'
;MAQNNQDETLSLLTRLSQKPGVQSTLILSRENGTIIRTSGLISKSSSANPNSTLPASGEDAPDNYTSGRKESGIHSAEDVASMVWSFLGAAGTLVDELDKDDEVKLLRLRTKKNELVIVPDPKFILVAIHDTPPA
;
A
#
# COMPACT_ATOMS: atom_id res chain seq x y z
N MET A 1 2.24 23.42 -13.28
CA MET A 1 1.65 22.29 -14.05
C MET A 1 1.61 20.96 -13.27
N ALA A 2 1.86 20.92 -11.95
CA ALA A 2 1.88 19.67 -11.16
C ALA A 2 0.51 19.23 -10.59
N GLN A 3 -0.51 20.10 -10.66
CA GLN A 3 -1.84 19.82 -10.08
C GLN A 3 -2.56 18.68 -10.82
N ASN A 4 -2.45 18.63 -12.15
CA ASN A 4 -3.27 17.75 -12.99
C ASN A 4 -3.01 16.24 -12.73
N ASN A 5 -1.77 15.86 -12.44
CA ASN A 5 -1.41 14.46 -12.18
C ASN A 5 -2.01 13.93 -10.86
N GLN A 6 -2.20 14.82 -9.88
CA GLN A 6 -2.76 14.44 -8.59
C GLN A 6 -4.24 14.13 -8.71
N ASP A 7 -5.00 14.90 -9.48
CA ASP A 7 -6.42 14.65 -9.73
C ASP A 7 -6.67 13.37 -10.54
N GLU A 8 -5.81 13.06 -11.52
CA GLU A 8 -5.89 11.83 -12.31
C GLU A 8 -5.69 10.57 -11.45
N THR A 9 -4.67 10.56 -10.58
CA THR A 9 -4.45 9.42 -9.66
C THR A 9 -5.59 9.28 -8.65
N LEU A 10 -6.19 10.39 -8.20
CA LEU A 10 -7.36 10.41 -7.31
C LEU A 10 -8.60 9.81 -7.99
N SER A 11 -8.81 10.18 -9.25
CA SER A 11 -9.89 9.68 -10.09
C SER A 11 -9.73 8.19 -10.36
N LEU A 12 -8.48 7.73 -10.60
CA LEU A 12 -8.14 6.32 -10.76
C LEU A 12 -8.41 5.52 -9.48
N LEU A 13 -7.97 6.01 -8.33
CA LEU A 13 -8.24 5.37 -7.02
C LEU A 13 -9.74 5.27 -6.76
N THR A 14 -10.49 6.35 -7.04
CA THR A 14 -11.94 6.38 -6.84
C THR A 14 -12.63 5.34 -7.72
N ARG A 15 -12.23 5.25 -8.99
CA ARG A 15 -12.75 4.25 -9.94
C ARG A 15 -12.38 2.81 -9.55
N LEU A 16 -11.17 2.59 -9.05
CA LEU A 16 -10.71 1.27 -8.59
C LEU A 16 -11.43 0.86 -7.30
N SER A 17 -11.57 1.78 -6.34
CA SER A 17 -12.30 1.52 -5.09
C SER A 17 -13.79 1.26 -5.29
N GLN A 18 -14.39 1.80 -6.37
CA GLN A 18 -15.80 1.54 -6.70
C GLN A 18 -16.03 0.21 -7.41
N LYS A 19 -14.98 -0.51 -7.82
CA LYS A 19 -15.15 -1.82 -8.44
C LYS A 19 -15.54 -2.86 -7.39
N PRO A 20 -16.56 -3.70 -7.66
CA PRO A 20 -16.95 -4.75 -6.75
C PRO A 20 -15.78 -5.72 -6.53
N GLY A 21 -15.46 -5.99 -5.27
CA GLY A 21 -14.37 -6.88 -4.87
C GLY A 21 -13.01 -6.20 -4.66
N VAL A 22 -12.86 -4.89 -4.88
CA VAL A 22 -11.62 -4.17 -4.51
C VAL A 22 -11.65 -3.82 -3.02
N GLN A 23 -10.75 -4.41 -2.23
CA GLN A 23 -10.59 -4.07 -0.83
C GLN A 23 -9.71 -2.85 -0.63
N SER A 24 -8.62 -2.74 -1.39
CA SER A 24 -7.65 -1.65 -1.22
C SER A 24 -6.86 -1.40 -2.49
N THR A 25 -6.38 -0.18 -2.64
CA THR A 25 -5.52 0.26 -3.75
C THR A 25 -4.38 1.08 -3.20
N LEU A 26 -3.16 0.81 -3.67
CA LEU A 26 -1.95 1.53 -3.33
C LEU A 26 -1.29 1.99 -4.63
N ILE A 27 -0.77 3.20 -4.61
CA ILE A 27 0.12 3.71 -5.65
C ILE A 27 1.46 3.98 -5.00
N LEU A 28 2.50 3.35 -5.55
CA LEU A 28 3.88 3.48 -5.10
C LEU A 28 4.70 4.25 -6.14
N SER A 29 5.75 4.91 -5.70
CA SER A 29 6.72 5.56 -6.58
C SER A 29 7.64 4.53 -7.21
N ARG A 30 7.89 4.68 -8.51
CA ARG A 30 8.75 3.76 -9.27
C ARG A 30 10.24 3.94 -8.97
N GLU A 31 10.66 4.99 -8.28
CA GLU A 31 12.06 5.20 -7.89
C GLU A 31 12.45 4.40 -6.63
N ASN A 32 11.61 4.48 -5.59
CA ASN A 32 11.98 4.06 -4.24
C ASN A 32 10.95 3.13 -3.59
N GLY A 33 9.84 2.80 -4.27
CA GLY A 33 8.74 2.05 -3.69
C GLY A 33 7.92 2.82 -2.65
N THR A 34 8.18 4.12 -2.45
CA THR A 34 7.47 4.95 -1.48
C THR A 34 5.99 5.08 -1.83
N ILE A 35 5.12 5.05 -0.83
CA ILE A 35 3.69 5.24 -1.02
C ILE A 35 3.41 6.68 -1.46
N ILE A 36 2.83 6.83 -2.65
CA ILE A 36 2.30 8.11 -3.14
C ILE A 36 0.85 8.26 -2.66
N ARG A 37 0.05 7.19 -2.74
CA ARG A 37 -1.38 7.19 -2.37
C ARG A 37 -1.82 5.83 -1.86
N THR A 38 -2.77 5.81 -0.92
CA THR A 38 -3.50 4.61 -0.52
C THR A 38 -4.99 4.91 -0.44
N SER A 39 -5.81 3.90 -0.76
CA SER A 39 -7.24 3.87 -0.48
C SER A 39 -7.61 2.48 0.02
N GLY A 40 -8.45 2.37 1.05
CA GLY A 40 -8.87 1.10 1.64
C GLY A 40 -7.86 0.45 2.61
N LEU A 41 -6.57 0.79 2.53
CA LEU A 41 -5.59 0.43 3.55
C LEU A 41 -5.41 1.60 4.52
N ILE A 42 -5.86 1.47 5.77
CA ILE A 42 -5.63 2.49 6.80
C ILE A 42 -4.15 2.46 7.18
N SER A 43 -3.38 3.38 6.62
CA SER A 43 -2.11 3.77 7.20
C SER A 43 -2.39 4.30 8.61
N LYS A 44 -1.92 3.61 9.65
CA LYS A 44 -1.80 4.22 10.99
C LYS A 44 -0.68 5.26 10.93
N SER A 45 -0.89 6.38 10.24
CA SER A 45 -0.26 7.63 10.68
C SER A 45 -0.94 7.94 12.00
N SER A 46 -0.16 7.95 13.09
CA SER A 46 -0.51 8.30 14.47
C SER A 46 -1.97 8.62 14.75
N SER A 47 -2.53 7.92 15.73
CA SER A 47 -3.68 8.37 16.52
C SER A 47 -3.63 9.87 16.82
N ALA A 48 -4.21 10.69 15.93
CA ALA A 48 -4.60 12.03 16.23
C ALA A 48 -5.97 11.90 16.90
N ASN A 49 -5.98 11.76 18.22
CA ASN A 49 -7.20 11.90 19.02
C ASN A 49 -7.73 13.33 18.83
N PRO A 50 -8.90 13.56 18.21
CA PRO A 50 -9.44 14.91 18.08
C PRO A 50 -10.28 15.33 19.29
N ASN A 51 -10.25 14.59 20.41
CA ASN A 51 -11.15 14.85 21.52
C ASN A 51 -10.53 14.53 22.88
N SER A 52 -9.79 15.48 23.47
CA SER A 52 -9.65 15.54 24.92
C SER A 52 -9.33 16.97 25.36
N THR A 53 -10.36 17.80 25.49
CA THR A 53 -10.31 19.06 26.22
C THR A 53 -10.39 18.78 27.72
N LEU A 54 -9.27 18.49 28.36
CA LEU A 54 -9.10 18.62 29.82
C LEU A 54 -7.62 18.88 30.15
N PRO A 55 -7.27 19.98 30.85
CA PRO A 55 -5.98 20.11 31.49
C PRO A 55 -6.07 19.48 32.89
N ALA A 56 -5.22 18.50 33.17
CA ALA A 56 -4.95 18.08 34.54
C ALA A 56 -3.43 17.94 34.67
N SER A 57 -2.83 18.92 35.34
CA SER A 57 -1.46 18.86 35.87
C SER A 57 -1.31 17.67 36.80
N GLY A 58 -0.18 16.97 36.73
CA GLY A 58 0.18 15.92 37.67
C GLY A 58 1.48 15.26 37.25
N GLU A 59 2.49 15.38 38.09
CA GLU A 59 3.90 15.06 37.89
C GLU A 59 4.25 13.59 37.53
N ASP A 60 5.52 13.43 37.12
CA ASP A 60 6.34 12.20 37.02
C ASP A 60 6.27 11.30 35.75
N ALA A 61 7.29 11.47 34.91
CA ALA A 61 7.87 10.42 34.06
C ALA A 61 8.98 9.70 34.86
N PRO A 62 9.33 8.41 34.62
CA PRO A 62 9.53 7.81 33.30
C PRO A 62 9.07 6.33 33.18
N ASP A 63 9.50 5.67 32.11
CA ASP A 63 9.47 4.21 31.84
C ASP A 63 8.34 3.67 30.94
N ASN A 64 8.41 4.12 29.69
CA ASN A 64 8.63 3.28 28.51
C ASN A 64 8.60 1.73 28.68
N TYR A 65 7.41 1.16 28.81
CA TYR A 65 7.10 -0.17 28.25
C TYR A 65 5.66 -0.18 27.71
N THR A 66 5.39 0.57 26.65
CA THR A 66 4.28 0.20 25.76
C THR A 66 4.72 -1.03 24.95
N SER A 67 4.65 -2.20 25.57
CA SER A 67 4.42 -3.43 24.83
C SER A 67 3.01 -3.35 24.27
N GLY A 68 2.87 -2.50 23.25
CA GLY A 68 1.75 -2.53 22.32
C GLY A 68 1.78 -3.90 21.69
N ARG A 69 1.01 -4.80 22.28
CA ARG A 69 0.49 -6.02 21.67
C ARG A 69 0.27 -5.72 20.19
N LYS A 70 1.18 -6.16 19.32
CA LYS A 70 1.05 -6.10 17.87
C LYS A 70 -0.06 -7.08 17.50
N GLU A 71 -1.28 -6.65 17.78
CA GLU A 71 -2.50 -7.35 17.43
C GLU A 71 -2.57 -7.42 15.91
N SER A 72 -2.67 -8.66 15.43
CA SER A 72 -2.90 -9.03 14.04
C SER A 72 -4.01 -8.20 13.44
N GLY A 73 -3.66 -7.34 12.49
CA GLY A 73 -4.63 -6.55 11.76
C GLY A 73 -3.87 -5.69 10.77
N ILE A 74 -3.73 -6.22 9.55
CA ILE A 74 -3.16 -5.59 8.35
C ILE A 74 -1.73 -5.06 8.52
N HIS A 75 -0.78 -5.74 7.89
CA HIS A 75 0.56 -5.24 7.64
C HIS A 75 0.46 -3.78 7.17
N SER A 76 1.15 -2.87 7.86
CA SER A 76 1.15 -1.44 7.51
C SER A 76 1.36 -1.27 6.02
N ALA A 77 0.69 -0.31 5.39
CA ALA A 77 0.82 -0.06 3.95
C ALA A 77 2.28 0.03 3.49
N GLU A 78 3.15 0.54 4.37
CA GLU A 78 4.60 0.67 4.17
C GLU A 78 5.32 -0.67 4.06
N ASP A 79 4.93 -1.65 4.88
CA ASP A 79 5.46 -3.01 4.87
C ASP A 79 5.07 -3.71 3.56
N VAL A 80 3.80 -3.59 3.17
CA VAL A 80 3.28 -4.12 1.89
C VAL A 80 3.97 -3.45 0.69
N ALA A 81 4.13 -2.13 0.73
CA ALA A 81 4.83 -1.38 -0.31
C ALA A 81 6.26 -1.89 -0.52
N SER A 82 6.99 -2.07 0.58
CA SER A 82 8.38 -2.55 0.56
C SER A 82 8.47 -3.97 0.00
N MET A 83 7.57 -4.87 0.42
CA MET A 83 7.52 -6.24 -0.11
C MET A 83 7.20 -6.28 -1.61
N VAL A 84 6.20 -5.51 -2.06
CA VAL A 84 5.83 -5.45 -3.47
C VAL A 84 6.97 -4.90 -4.31
N TRP A 85 7.65 -3.86 -3.83
CA TRP A 85 8.82 -3.29 -4.48
C TRP A 85 9.94 -4.31 -4.67
N SER A 86 10.33 -5.00 -3.60
CA SER A 86 11.36 -6.06 -3.68
C SER A 86 10.94 -7.20 -4.59
N PHE A 87 9.67 -7.62 -4.55
CA PHE A 87 9.15 -8.70 -5.38
C PHE A 87 9.15 -8.33 -6.86
N LEU A 88 8.78 -7.09 -7.19
CA LEU A 88 8.81 -6.58 -8.57
C LEU A 88 10.25 -6.50 -9.11
N GLY A 89 11.21 -6.13 -8.26
CA GLY A 89 12.63 -6.18 -8.62
C GLY A 89 13.09 -7.60 -8.94
N ALA A 90 12.76 -8.57 -8.08
CA ALA A 90 13.10 -9.97 -8.30
C ALA A 90 12.43 -10.55 -9.56
N ALA A 91 11.16 -10.21 -9.81
CA ALA A 91 10.45 -10.59 -11.02
C ALA A 91 11.11 -9.97 -12.28
N GLY A 92 11.56 -8.73 -12.20
CA GLY A 92 12.29 -8.06 -13.27
C GLY A 92 13.61 -8.75 -13.60
N THR A 93 14.39 -9.15 -12.59
CA THR A 93 15.63 -9.92 -12.79
C THR A 93 15.34 -11.27 -13.44
N LEU A 94 14.29 -11.96 -13.01
CA LEU A 94 13.90 -13.25 -13.60
C LEU A 94 13.51 -13.12 -15.07
N VAL A 95 12.80 -12.05 -15.44
CA VAL A 95 12.46 -11.78 -16.84
C VAL A 95 13.71 -11.43 -17.64
N ASP A 96 14.61 -10.58 -17.13
CA ASP A 96 15.88 -10.23 -17.83
C ASP A 96 16.79 -11.46 -18.07
N GLU A 97 16.81 -12.41 -17.13
CA GLU A 97 17.54 -13.67 -17.30
C GLU A 97 16.89 -14.59 -18.34
N LEU A 98 15.57 -14.53 -18.49
CA LEU A 98 14.83 -15.33 -19.46
C LEU A 98 14.92 -14.74 -20.87
N ASP A 99 14.65 -13.45 -21.01
CA ASP A 99 14.73 -12.71 -22.26
C ASP A 99 15.03 -11.22 -21.99
N LYS A 100 16.11 -10.71 -22.59
CA LYS A 100 16.60 -9.34 -22.40
C LYS A 100 15.78 -8.27 -23.12
N ASP A 101 14.92 -8.68 -24.06
CA ASP A 101 14.02 -7.76 -24.76
C ASP A 101 12.61 -7.75 -24.10
N ASP A 102 12.39 -8.59 -23.09
CA ASP A 102 11.10 -8.69 -22.41
C ASP A 102 11.06 -7.89 -21.09
N GLU A 103 9.87 -7.43 -20.72
CA GLU A 103 9.65 -6.61 -19.54
C GLU A 103 8.40 -7.05 -18.77
N VAL A 104 8.43 -6.90 -17.44
CA VAL A 104 7.25 -7.18 -16.61
C VAL A 104 6.19 -6.11 -16.85
N LYS A 105 5.06 -6.48 -17.48
CA LYS A 105 3.92 -5.56 -17.73
C LYS A 105 2.78 -5.70 -16.72
N LEU A 106 2.59 -6.89 -16.17
CA LEU A 106 1.51 -7.18 -15.22
C LEU A 106 1.91 -8.37 -14.36
N LEU A 107 1.78 -8.22 -13.05
CA LEU A 107 2.03 -9.29 -12.10
C LEU A 107 0.79 -9.48 -11.24
N ARG A 108 0.26 -10.70 -11.21
CA ARG A 108 -0.98 -11.00 -10.50
C ARG A 108 -0.79 -12.22 -9.61
N LEU A 109 -0.92 -12.00 -8.31
CA LEU A 109 -0.77 -13.04 -7.31
C LEU A 109 -2.13 -13.33 -6.68
N ARG A 110 -2.71 -14.48 -7.02
CA ARG A 110 -3.95 -14.97 -6.40
C ARG A 110 -3.60 -15.87 -5.21
N THR A 111 -4.08 -15.48 -4.04
CA THR A 111 -4.07 -16.28 -2.81
C THR A 111 -5.44 -16.89 -2.58
N LYS A 112 -5.60 -17.71 -1.52
CA LYS A 112 -6.88 -18.34 -1.18
C LYS A 112 -7.98 -17.34 -0.80
N LYS A 113 -7.60 -16.16 -0.31
CA LYS A 113 -8.52 -15.15 0.22
C LYS A 113 -8.50 -13.86 -0.60
N ASN A 114 -7.37 -13.55 -1.21
CA ASN A 114 -7.13 -12.26 -1.85
C ASN A 114 -6.41 -12.42 -3.18
N GLU A 115 -6.60 -11.49 -4.10
CA GLU A 115 -5.83 -11.36 -5.33
C GLU A 115 -5.11 -10.01 -5.35
N LEU A 116 -3.79 -10.05 -5.49
CA LEU A 116 -2.93 -8.87 -5.58
C LEU A 116 -2.58 -8.64 -7.04
N VAL A 117 -2.99 -7.49 -7.58
CA VAL A 117 -2.70 -7.07 -8.95
C VAL A 117 -1.68 -5.95 -8.88
N ILE A 118 -0.49 -6.19 -9.44
CA ILE A 118 0.63 -5.24 -9.47
C ILE A 118 0.87 -4.88 -10.93
N VAL A 119 0.74 -3.59 -11.24
CA VAL A 119 0.98 -3.04 -12.57
C VAL A 119 2.14 -2.05 -12.48
N PRO A 120 3.33 -2.42 -12.96
CA PRO A 120 4.42 -1.46 -13.14
C PRO A 120 4.11 -0.48 -14.26
N ASP A 121 4.17 0.82 -13.98
CA ASP A 121 4.13 1.91 -14.95
C ASP A 121 5.46 2.69 -14.88
N PRO A 122 5.95 3.31 -15.97
CA PRO A 122 7.16 4.14 -15.93
C PRO A 122 7.10 5.26 -14.90
N LYS A 123 5.90 5.74 -14.52
CA LYS A 123 5.73 6.83 -13.55
C LYS A 123 5.45 6.36 -12.13
N PHE A 124 4.74 5.24 -11.97
CA PHE A 124 4.30 4.73 -10.66
C PHE A 124 4.08 3.23 -10.71
N ILE A 125 3.91 2.59 -9.56
CA ILE A 125 3.48 1.19 -9.48
C ILE A 125 2.09 1.18 -8.88
N LEU A 126 1.13 0.62 -9.62
CA LEU A 126 -0.23 0.43 -9.14
C LEU A 126 -0.35 -0.94 -8.50
N VAL A 127 -0.90 -0.98 -7.29
CA VAL A 127 -1.17 -2.21 -6.55
C VAL A 127 -2.65 -2.22 -6.16
N ALA A 128 -3.40 -3.22 -6.59
CA ALA A 128 -4.79 -3.42 -6.19
C ALA A 128 -4.94 -4.75 -5.45
N ILE A 129 -5.60 -4.70 -4.30
CA ILE A 129 -5.93 -5.86 -3.48
C ILE A 129 -7.42 -6.13 -3.68
N HIS A 130 -7.72 -7.28 -4.26
CA HIS A 130 -9.06 -7.79 -4.47
C HIS A 130 -9.38 -8.89 -3.46
N ASP A 131 -10.62 -8.96 -3.02
CA ASP A 131 -11.17 -10.16 -2.38
C ASP A 131 -11.48 -11.19 -3.48
N THR A 132 -11.01 -12.41 -3.30
CA THR A 132 -11.41 -13.50 -4.19
C THR A 132 -12.46 -14.34 -3.48
N PRO A 133 -13.69 -14.43 -4.02
CA PRO A 133 -14.70 -15.28 -3.41
C PRO A 133 -14.17 -16.72 -3.36
N PRO A 134 -14.39 -17.44 -2.23
CA PRO A 134 -13.99 -18.84 -2.12
C PRO A 134 -14.70 -19.63 -3.22
N ALA A 135 -13.91 -20.32 -4.04
CA ALA A 135 -14.40 -21.22 -5.08
C ALA A 135 -14.97 -22.50 -4.47
#